data_AF-A0A820NFV8-F1
#
_entry.id   AF-A0A820NFV8-F1
#
_cell.length_a   1.000
_cell.length_b   1.000
_cell.length_c   1.000
_cell.angle_alpha   90.00
_cell.angle_beta   90.00
_cell.angle_gamma   90.00
#
_symmetry.space_group_name_H-M   'P 1'
#
loop_
_entity.id
_entity.type
_entity.pdbx_description
1 polymer ?
#
loop_
_entity_poly.entity_id
_entity_poly.type
_entity_poly.pdbx_seq_one_letter_code
_entity_poly.pdbx_strand_id
1 'polypeptide(L)'
;SSMIKQISRSIPKLYFSSSATQLKPPNHNYVPPHQKPSTDDIDKFQTFISNSQRLFIITGAGISTESGIPDYRSEGVGLYARTTNRPMMYQEFLTNTKRYKMYWARNYIGWPTFSSFQPNETHKIFAAWEVKRKVYFYQ
;
A
#
# COMPACT_ATOMS: atom_id res chain seq x y z
N SER A 1 1.31 19.34 -39.60
CA SER A 1 0.64 18.03 -39.44
C SER A 1 1.67 16.94 -39.67
N SER A 2 1.76 15.90 -38.82
CA SER A 2 2.70 14.75 -38.91
C SER A 2 3.94 14.67 -37.98
N MET A 3 4.00 15.34 -36.82
CA MET A 3 5.11 15.11 -35.86
C MET A 3 4.74 15.07 -34.37
N ILE A 4 3.45 15.17 -34.03
CA ILE A 4 2.96 15.09 -32.62
C ILE A 4 2.31 13.72 -32.31
N LYS A 5 2.03 12.89 -33.32
CA LYS A 5 1.41 11.56 -33.14
C LYS A 5 2.38 10.44 -32.69
N GLN A 6 3.68 10.71 -32.58
CA GLN A 6 4.69 9.64 -32.41
C GLN A 6 5.21 9.47 -30.97
N ILE A 7 4.84 10.34 -30.03
CA ILE A 7 5.27 10.26 -28.61
C ILE A 7 4.19 9.61 -27.70
N SER A 8 3.06 9.16 -28.28
CA SER A 8 1.95 8.51 -27.55
C SER A 8 2.12 7.00 -27.35
N ARG A 9 3.27 6.40 -27.68
CA ARG A 9 3.40 4.93 -27.84
C ARG A 9 4.15 4.18 -26.73
N SER A 10 4.57 4.82 -25.64
CA SER A 10 5.41 4.15 -24.61
C SER A 10 4.78 4.00 -23.22
N ILE A 11 3.48 4.27 -23.05
CA ILE A 11 2.73 3.84 -21.87
C ILE A 11 1.77 2.72 -22.29
N PRO A 12 1.98 1.46 -21.86
CA PRO A 12 1.04 0.40 -22.17
C PRO A 12 -0.33 0.77 -21.60
N LYS A 13 -1.36 0.78 -22.45
CA LYS A 13 -2.76 0.68 -21.99
C LYS A 13 -2.85 -0.60 -21.17
N LEU A 14 -3.05 -0.49 -19.86
CA LEU A 14 -3.26 -1.62 -18.97
C LEU A 14 -4.61 -2.27 -19.32
N TYR A 15 -4.59 -3.24 -20.22
CA TYR A 15 -5.72 -4.12 -20.47
C TYR A 15 -5.82 -5.11 -19.31
N PHE A 16 -6.93 -5.04 -18.57
CA PHE A 16 -7.32 -6.09 -17.62
C PHE A 16 -7.59 -7.38 -18.41
N SER A 17 -6.61 -8.29 -18.42
CA SER A 17 -6.80 -9.65 -18.91
C SER A 17 -7.44 -10.50 -17.81
N SER A 18 -8.70 -10.88 -18.03
CA SER A 18 -9.41 -11.88 -17.23
C SER A 18 -8.76 -13.25 -17.47
N SER A 19 -8.06 -13.76 -16.46
CA SER A 19 -7.71 -15.17 -16.37
C SER A 19 -7.79 -15.57 -14.90
N ALA A 20 -8.88 -16.28 -14.60
CA ALA A 20 -9.31 -16.64 -13.26
C ALA A 20 -8.33 -17.61 -12.59
N THR A 21 -7.65 -17.12 -11.56
CA THR A 21 -7.50 -17.89 -10.32
C THR A 21 -8.47 -17.24 -9.34
N GLN A 22 -9.40 -17.97 -8.74
CA GLN A 22 -10.31 -17.41 -7.73
C GLN A 22 -9.51 -17.04 -6.47
N LEU A 23 -8.80 -15.91 -6.52
CA LEU A 23 -8.37 -15.19 -5.35
C LEU A 23 -9.64 -14.64 -4.70
N LYS A 24 -9.86 -15.00 -3.44
CA LYS A 24 -10.88 -14.38 -2.58
C LYS A 24 -10.81 -12.86 -2.82
N PRO A 25 -11.93 -12.16 -3.12
CA PRO A 25 -11.86 -10.73 -3.41
C PRO A 25 -11.11 -10.04 -2.26
N PRO A 26 -10.20 -9.08 -2.57
CA PRO A 26 -9.45 -8.38 -1.53
C PRO A 26 -10.46 -7.86 -0.51
N ASN A 27 -10.25 -8.22 0.75
CA ASN A 27 -11.20 -7.85 1.79
C ASN A 27 -10.97 -6.36 2.10
N HIS A 28 -11.73 -5.47 1.45
CA HIS A 28 -11.62 -4.01 1.60
C HIS A 28 -12.08 -3.49 2.98
N ASN A 29 -12.30 -4.37 3.96
CA ASN A 29 -12.77 -4.05 5.31
C ASN A 29 -11.88 -3.07 6.10
N TYR A 30 -10.67 -2.79 5.61
CA TYR A 30 -9.73 -1.86 6.22
C TYR A 30 -9.50 -0.58 5.40
N VAL A 31 -10.10 -0.48 4.21
CA VAL A 31 -10.05 0.73 3.39
C VAL A 31 -11.13 1.69 3.90
N PRO A 32 -10.78 2.92 4.32
CA PRO A 32 -11.79 3.87 4.77
C PRO A 32 -12.73 4.27 3.62
N PRO A 33 -13.96 4.69 3.96
CA PRO A 33 -14.84 5.33 2.98
C PRO A 33 -14.13 6.50 2.32
N HIS A 34 -14.15 6.54 0.99
CA HIS A 34 -13.56 7.62 0.21
C HIS A 34 -14.42 7.88 -1.03
N GLN A 35 -14.37 9.12 -1.50
CA GLN A 35 -14.97 9.47 -2.79
C GLN A 35 -14.03 9.02 -3.91
N LYS A 36 -14.60 8.66 -5.06
CA LYS A 36 -13.78 8.34 -6.24
C LYS A 36 -13.04 9.62 -6.69
N PRO A 37 -11.76 9.51 -7.08
CA PRO A 37 -11.03 10.65 -7.64
C PRO A 37 -11.75 11.21 -8.86
N SER A 38 -11.73 12.54 -9.01
CA SER A 38 -12.23 13.17 -10.23
C SER A 38 -11.30 12.92 -11.41
N THR A 39 -11.78 13.11 -12.64
CA THR A 39 -10.91 13.01 -13.84
C THR A 39 -9.79 14.04 -13.81
N ASP A 40 -10.06 15.25 -13.31
CA ASP A 40 -9.08 16.32 -13.17
C ASP A 40 -7.95 15.95 -12.17
N ASP A 41 -8.28 15.29 -11.06
CA ASP A 41 -7.27 14.79 -10.11
C ASP A 41 -6.36 13.74 -10.76
N ILE A 42 -6.94 12.85 -11.57
CA ILE A 42 -6.20 11.81 -12.30
C ILE A 42 -5.26 12.46 -13.33
N ASP A 43 -5.74 13.44 -14.09
CA ASP A 43 -4.96 14.14 -15.11
C ASP A 43 -3.79 14.93 -14.48
N LYS A 44 -4.04 15.61 -13.36
CA LYS A 44 -3.00 16.30 -12.58
C LYS A 44 -1.94 15.33 -12.07
N PHE A 45 -2.36 14.21 -11.50
CA PHE A 45 -1.45 13.17 -11.02
C PHE A 45 -0.61 12.58 -12.15
N GLN A 46 -1.24 12.22 -13.28
CA GLN A 46 -0.55 11.68 -14.44
C GLN A 46 0.47 12.67 -15.01
N THR A 47 0.12 13.96 -15.07
CA THR A 47 1.02 15.03 -15.52
C THR A 47 2.23 15.15 -14.58
N PHE A 48 2.01 15.16 -13.27
CA PHE A 48 3.07 15.21 -12.26
C PHE A 48 4.05 14.03 -12.40
N ILE A 49 3.53 12.81 -12.50
CA ILE A 49 4.35 11.60 -12.65
C ILE A 49 5.11 11.60 -13.98
N SER A 50 4.47 12.02 -15.08
CA SER A 50 5.10 12.03 -16.40
C SER A 50 6.29 12.99 -16.44
N ASN A 51 6.15 14.18 -15.85
CA ASN A 51 7.18 15.22 -15.84
C ASN A 51 8.32 14.96 -14.85
N SER A 52 8.12 14.10 -13.85
CA SER A 52 9.12 13.81 -12.82
C SER A 52 10.20 12.85 -13.33
N GLN A 53 11.47 13.26 -13.35
CA GLN A 53 12.57 12.37 -13.79
C GLN A 53 13.00 11.37 -12.69
N ARG A 54 12.90 11.79 -11.42
CA ARG A 54 13.27 10.98 -10.25
C ARG A 54 12.23 11.17 -9.14
N LEU A 55 11.43 10.14 -8.90
CA LEU A 55 10.42 10.14 -7.84
C LEU A 55 11.02 9.58 -6.55
N PHE A 56 10.75 10.28 -5.45
CA PHE A 56 10.98 9.79 -4.10
C PHE A 56 9.63 9.45 -3.47
N ILE A 57 9.47 8.21 -3.01
CA ILE A 57 8.20 7.70 -2.49
C ILE A 57 8.36 7.39 -1.01
N ILE A 58 7.49 7.97 -0.19
CA ILE A 58 7.30 7.60 1.22
C ILE A 58 5.90 6.98 1.34
N THR A 59 5.81 5.80 1.94
CA THR A 59 4.54 5.10 2.16
C THR A 59 4.21 4.99 3.64
N GLY A 60 2.93 5.09 3.98
CA GLY A 60 2.41 4.72 5.30
C GLY A 60 1.62 3.41 5.26
N ALA A 61 1.09 2.97 6.41
CA ALA A 61 0.30 1.74 6.53
C ALA A 61 -0.95 1.70 5.61
N GLY A 62 -1.47 2.87 5.20
CA GLY A 62 -2.62 2.98 4.31
C GLY A 62 -2.46 2.22 2.99
N ILE A 63 -1.23 2.14 2.44
CA ILE A 63 -0.96 1.41 1.21
C ILE A 63 -1.28 -0.09 1.32
N SER A 64 -1.25 -0.66 2.53
CA SER A 64 -1.48 -2.08 2.78
C SER A 64 -2.92 -2.43 3.15
N THR A 65 -3.83 -1.44 3.25
CA THR A 65 -5.24 -1.67 3.60
C THR A 65 -5.95 -2.55 2.59
N GLU A 66 -5.68 -2.35 1.30
CA GLU A 66 -6.18 -3.21 0.21
C GLU A 66 -5.56 -4.61 0.21
N SER A 67 -4.43 -4.81 0.89
CA SER A 67 -3.85 -6.13 1.14
C SER A 67 -4.50 -6.86 2.32
N GLY A 68 -5.49 -6.24 2.98
CA GLY A 68 -6.17 -6.83 4.14
C GLY A 68 -5.47 -6.53 5.47
N ILE A 69 -4.54 -5.58 5.52
CA ILE A 69 -3.84 -5.18 6.75
C ILE A 69 -4.44 -3.85 7.25
N PRO A 70 -4.98 -3.79 8.48
CA PRO A 70 -5.50 -2.53 9.04
C PRO A 70 -4.42 -1.47 9.11
N ASP A 71 -4.78 -0.24 8.78
CA ASP A 71 -4.01 0.91 9.20
C ASP A 71 -4.26 1.22 10.69
N TYR A 72 -3.60 2.25 11.21
CA TYR A 72 -3.75 2.64 12.61
C TYR A 72 -4.92 3.60 12.86
N ARG A 73 -5.20 4.52 11.94
CA ARG A 73 -5.90 5.78 12.24
C ARG A 73 -7.11 6.07 11.35
N SER A 74 -7.37 5.29 10.31
CA SER A 74 -8.53 5.51 9.45
C SER A 74 -9.82 5.48 10.27
N GLU A 75 -10.70 6.44 10.01
CA GLU A 75 -11.98 6.56 10.70
C GLU A 75 -12.83 5.30 10.46
N GLY A 76 -13.46 4.78 11.52
CA GLY A 76 -14.32 3.59 11.49
C GLY A 76 -13.59 2.25 11.27
N VAL A 77 -12.47 2.22 10.53
CA VAL A 77 -11.82 0.97 10.09
C VAL A 77 -10.40 0.75 10.63
N GLY A 78 -9.75 1.81 11.11
CA GLY A 78 -8.38 1.75 11.65
C GLY A 78 -8.30 1.09 13.03
N LEU A 79 -7.12 0.58 13.38
CA LEU A 79 -6.90 -0.16 14.62
C LEU A 79 -7.32 0.63 15.88
N TYR A 80 -7.03 1.93 15.92
CA TYR A 80 -7.33 2.78 17.08
C TYR A 80 -8.81 3.18 17.18
N ALA A 81 -9.53 3.14 16.06
CA ALA A 81 -10.98 3.36 16.03
C ALA A 81 -11.75 2.09 16.43
N ARG A 82 -11.24 0.90 16.06
CA ARG A 82 -11.90 -0.39 16.31
C ARG A 82 -11.53 -1.05 17.63
N THR A 83 -10.40 -0.67 18.23
CA THR A 83 -9.86 -1.35 19.42
C THR A 83 -9.18 -0.37 20.38
N THR A 84 -9.15 -0.74 21.66
CA THR A 84 -8.34 -0.08 22.69
C THR A 84 -6.88 -0.55 22.69
N ASN A 85 -6.51 -1.47 21.77
CA ASN A 85 -5.14 -1.95 21.66
C ASN A 85 -4.22 -0.81 21.24
N ARG A 86 -3.12 -0.65 21.98
CA ARG A 86 -2.07 0.32 21.68
C ARG A 86 -0.75 -0.41 21.48
N PRO A 87 0.15 0.11 20.65
CA PRO A 87 1.49 -0.45 20.51
C PRO A 87 2.16 -0.53 21.88
N MET A 88 2.92 -1.60 22.09
CA MET A 88 3.80 -1.70 23.26
C MET A 88 4.86 -0.61 23.16
N MET A 89 5.06 0.13 24.26
CA MET A 89 6.11 1.14 24.32
C MET A 89 7.49 0.47 24.43
N TYR A 90 8.50 1.07 23.81
CA TYR A 90 9.86 0.51 23.82
C TYR A 90 10.41 0.29 25.23
N GLN A 91 10.25 1.27 26.13
CA GLN A 91 10.71 1.16 27.51
C GLN A 91 10.06 -0.03 28.24
N GLU A 92 8.79 -0.28 27.98
CA GLU A 92 8.04 -1.38 28.57
C GLU A 92 8.50 -2.75 28.04
N PHE A 93 8.81 -2.82 26.74
CA PHE A 93 9.39 -4.01 26.12
C PHE A 93 10.71 -4.42 26.79
N LEU A 94 11.56 -3.44 27.15
CA LEU A 94 12.84 -3.69 27.81
C LEU A 94 12.73 -4.02 29.29
N THR A 95 11.83 -3.35 30.00
CA THR A 95 11.79 -3.38 31.48
C THR A 95 10.80 -4.37 32.06
N ASN A 96 9.86 -4.89 31.26
CA ASN A 96 8.80 -5.76 31.76
C ASN A 96 8.80 -7.13 31.06
N THR A 97 9.46 -8.10 31.68
CA THR A 97 9.59 -9.48 31.17
C THR A 97 8.24 -10.15 30.89
N LYS A 98 7.21 -9.90 31.71
CA LYS A 98 5.87 -10.46 31.49
C LYS A 98 5.26 -9.92 30.20
N ARG A 99 5.34 -8.60 30.00
CA ARG A 99 4.80 -7.97 28.79
C ARG A 99 5.60 -8.34 27.55
N TYR A 100 6.92 -8.40 27.62
CA TYR A 100 7.80 -8.95 26.57
C TYR A 100 7.37 -10.36 26.11
N LYS A 101 7.17 -11.29 27.05
CA LYS A 101 6.72 -12.66 26.73
C LYS A 101 5.36 -12.66 26.04
N MET A 102 4.42 -11.85 26.53
CA MET A 102 3.08 -11.73 25.96
C MET A 102 3.09 -11.06 24.57
N TYR A 103 4.03 -10.15 24.30
CA TYR A 103 4.24 -9.58 22.96
C TYR A 103 4.64 -10.69 21.98
N TRP A 104 5.65 -11.49 22.31
CA TRP A 104 6.10 -12.57 21.43
C TRP A 104 5.07 -13.69 21.27
N ALA A 105 4.35 -14.06 22.34
CA ALA A 105 3.27 -15.03 22.26
C ALA A 105 2.18 -14.60 21.25
N ARG A 106 1.76 -13.33 21.29
CA ARG A 106 0.77 -12.79 20.33
C ARG A 106 1.31 -12.76 18.90
N ASN A 107 2.56 -12.31 18.71
CA ASN A 107 3.19 -12.29 17.39
C ASN A 107 3.31 -13.70 16.82
N TYR A 108 3.74 -14.68 17.61
CA TYR A 108 3.83 -16.08 17.19
C TYR A 108 2.48 -16.64 16.72
N ILE A 109 1.42 -16.42 17.50
CA ILE A 109 0.07 -16.87 17.14
C ILE A 109 -0.45 -16.17 15.89
N GLY A 110 -0.18 -14.87 15.73
CA GLY A 110 -0.64 -14.07 14.58
C GLY A 110 0.19 -14.25 13.31
N TRP A 111 1.41 -14.77 13.41
CA TRP A 111 2.37 -14.81 12.31
C TRP A 111 1.89 -15.57 11.08
N PRO A 112 1.29 -16.78 11.17
CA PRO A 112 0.84 -17.50 9.97
C PRO A 112 -0.13 -16.67 9.12
N THR A 113 -1.11 -16.02 9.76
CA THR A 113 -2.05 -15.13 9.07
C THR A 113 -1.34 -13.89 8.52
N PHE A 114 -0.53 -13.21 9.34
CA PHE A 114 0.15 -11.98 8.93
C PHE A 114 1.10 -12.20 7.75
N SER A 115 1.86 -13.30 7.76
CA SER A 115 2.79 -13.67 6.69
C SER A 115 2.11 -14.10 5.38
N SER A 116 0.81 -14.38 5.40
CA SER A 116 0.05 -14.80 4.22
C SER A 116 -0.39 -13.64 3.33
N PHE A 117 -0.41 -12.41 3.85
CA PHE A 117 -0.82 -11.23 3.09
C PHE A 117 0.11 -10.96 1.90
N GLN A 118 -0.49 -10.60 0.77
CA GLN A 118 0.23 -10.39 -0.48
C GLN A 118 0.29 -8.90 -0.87
N PRO A 119 1.32 -8.46 -1.61
CA PRO A 119 1.37 -7.11 -2.16
C PRO A 119 0.17 -6.83 -3.09
N ASN A 120 -0.48 -5.68 -2.91
CA ASN A 120 -1.51 -5.20 -3.83
C ASN A 120 -0.91 -4.48 -5.06
N GLU A 121 -1.79 -3.99 -5.94
CA GLU A 121 -1.40 -3.33 -7.20
C GLU A 121 -0.50 -2.11 -7.00
N THR A 122 -0.72 -1.30 -5.95
CA THR A 122 0.12 -0.13 -5.67
C THR A 122 1.57 -0.53 -5.39
N HIS A 123 1.78 -1.60 -4.61
CA HIS A 123 3.13 -2.13 -4.35
C HIS A 123 3.80 -2.62 -5.65
N LYS A 124 3.05 -3.34 -6.50
CA LYS A 124 3.56 -3.86 -7.78
C LYS A 124 3.93 -2.72 -8.75
N ILE A 125 3.13 -1.65 -8.79
CA ILE A 125 3.40 -0.47 -9.60
C ILE A 125 4.67 0.23 -9.13
N PHE A 126 4.85 0.43 -7.83
CA PHE A 126 6.07 1.06 -7.30
C PHE A 126 7.31 0.22 -7.56
N ALA A 127 7.25 -1.10 -7.39
CA ALA A 127 8.33 -2.00 -7.77
C ALA A 127 8.66 -1.91 -9.28
N ALA A 128 7.64 -1.87 -10.15
CA ALA A 128 7.85 -1.69 -11.58
C ALA A 128 8.47 -0.32 -11.95
N TRP A 129 8.14 0.74 -11.19
CA TRP A 129 8.72 2.06 -11.39
C TRP A 129 10.18 2.14 -10.93
N GLU A 130 10.54 1.42 -9.88
CA GLU A 130 11.94 1.27 -9.44
C GLU A 130 12.77 0.57 -10.52
N VAL A 131 12.30 -0.57 -11.06
CA VAL A 131 12.99 -1.30 -12.15
C VAL A 131 13.20 -0.41 -13.38
N LYS A 132 12.24 0.48 -13.67
CA LYS A 132 12.32 1.46 -14.78
C LYS A 132 13.16 2.70 -14.45
N ARG A 133 13.81 2.75 -13.27
CA ARG A 133 14.59 3.90 -12.78
C ARG A 133 13.79 5.20 -12.77
N LYS A 134 12.50 5.11 -12.45
CA LYS A 134 11.61 6.24 -12.24
C LYS A 134 11.56 6.62 -10.75
N VAL A 135 11.60 5.61 -9.88
CA VAL A 135 11.70 5.77 -8.42
C VAL A 135 13.13 5.52 -7.99
N TYR A 136 13.63 6.33 -7.06
CA TYR A 136 14.98 6.23 -6.51
C TYR A 136 14.93 6.18 -4.99
N PHE A 137 15.75 5.30 -4.43
CA PHE A 137 16.12 5.33 -3.02
C PHE A 137 17.58 5.79 -2.94
N TYR A 138 17.87 6.75 -2.08
CA TYR A 138 19.26 7.01 -1.70
C TYR A 138 19.71 5.81 -0.86
N GLN A 139 20.57 4.96 -1.43
CA GLN A 139 21.40 4.02 -0.67
C GLN A 139 22.76 4.66 -0.40
#